data_AF-A0A9P9W9V9-F1
#
_entry.id   AF-A0A9P9W9V9-F1
#
_cell.length_a   1.000
_cell.length_b   1.000
_cell.length_c   1.000
_cell.angle_alpha   90.00
_cell.angle_beta   90.00
_cell.angle_gamma   90.00
#
_symmetry.space_group_name_H-M   'P 1'
#
loop_
_entity.id
_entity.type
_entity.pdbx_description
1 polymer ?
#
loop_
_entity_poly.entity_id
_entity_poly.type
_entity_poly.pdbx_seq_one_letter_code
_entity_poly.pdbx_strand_id
1 'polypeptide(L)'
;MNIIGVAIPRITTDFQSLNDIAWYGSAYLLTITAFQPFFGNLYKYFDAKRTYLISLILFEVGSVICASARSSAVLIFGRAFLGFGAAGLLQDALAIIGFAVQLDKVPLYQGVVVSSLGISVCVGPILGGALTDRASWRWCFWM
;
A
#
# COMPACT_ATOMS: atom_id res chain seq x y z
N MET A 1 0.18 0.83 4.44
CA MET A 1 0.93 -0.17 5.27
C MET A 1 -0.04 -0.76 6.28
N ASN A 2 0.10 -2.04 6.60
CA ASN A 2 -1.01 -3.00 6.71
C ASN A 2 -1.88 -2.86 7.99
N ILE A 3 -2.94 -2.05 7.94
CA ILE A 3 -4.01 -1.95 8.96
C ILE A 3 -4.72 -3.30 9.22
N ILE A 4 -4.58 -4.23 8.27
CA ILE A 4 -5.26 -5.51 8.27
C ILE A 4 -4.55 -6.52 9.17
N GLY A 5 -3.30 -6.30 9.58
CA GLY A 5 -2.64 -7.15 10.59
C GLY A 5 -3.48 -7.33 11.86
N VAL A 6 -4.24 -6.29 12.21
CA VAL A 6 -5.14 -6.26 13.38
C VAL A 6 -6.52 -6.86 13.06
N ALA A 7 -6.94 -6.86 11.79
CA ALA A 7 -8.24 -7.37 11.34
C ALA A 7 -8.18 -8.83 10.80
N ILE A 8 -6.98 -9.39 10.56
CA ILE A 8 -6.77 -10.80 10.15
C ILE A 8 -7.59 -11.79 10.97
N PRO A 9 -7.60 -11.77 12.32
CA PRO A 9 -8.36 -12.74 13.09
C PRO A 9 -9.88 -12.64 12.84
N ARG A 10 -10.42 -11.42 12.64
CA ARG A 10 -11.85 -11.21 12.36
C ARG A 10 -12.22 -11.69 10.94
N ILE A 11 -11.39 -11.38 9.94
CA ILE A 11 -11.56 -11.80 8.54
C ILE A 11 -11.44 -13.33 8.41
N THR A 12 -10.52 -13.94 9.15
CA THR A 12 -10.32 -15.40 9.16
C THR A 12 -11.53 -16.12 9.77
N THR A 13 -12.18 -15.50 10.77
CA THR A 13 -13.38 -16.04 11.40
C THR A 13 -14.60 -15.94 10.47
N ASP A 14 -14.73 -14.86 9.68
CA ASP A 14 -15.79 -14.68 8.68
C ASP A 14 -15.63 -15.60 7.45
N PHE A 15 -14.39 -15.86 6.99
CA PHE A 15 -14.16 -16.63 5.76
C PHE A 15 -13.94 -18.14 5.96
N GLN A 16 -13.80 -18.63 7.20
CA GLN A 16 -13.49 -20.04 7.53
C GLN A 16 -12.34 -20.68 6.70
N SER A 17 -11.45 -19.88 6.11
CA SER A 17 -10.26 -20.35 5.36
C SER A 17 -9.00 -19.90 6.09
N LEU A 18 -8.45 -20.79 6.93
CA LEU A 18 -7.19 -20.58 7.66
C LEU A 18 -5.95 -20.67 6.74
N ASN A 19 -6.05 -21.35 5.60
CA ASN A 19 -4.91 -21.56 4.70
C ASN A 19 -4.55 -20.33 3.86
N ASP A 20 -5.49 -19.40 3.62
CA ASP A 20 -5.25 -18.22 2.77
C ASP A 20 -4.63 -17.03 3.53
N ILE A 21 -4.44 -17.15 4.84
CA ILE A 21 -3.92 -16.06 5.69
C ILE A 21 -2.52 -15.62 5.24
N ALA A 22 -1.67 -16.59 4.90
CA ALA A 22 -0.33 -16.33 4.41
C ALA A 22 -0.34 -15.55 3.09
N TRP A 23 -1.35 -15.75 2.24
CA TRP A 23 -1.50 -15.07 0.96
C TRP A 23 -1.91 -13.60 1.11
N TYR A 24 -2.64 -13.22 2.17
CA TYR A 24 -3.04 -11.83 2.38
C TYR A 24 -1.85 -10.89 2.62
N GLY A 25 -0.82 -11.36 3.34
CA GLY A 25 0.44 -10.63 3.53
C GLY A 25 1.38 -10.78 2.34
N SER A 26 1.52 -12.02 1.86
CA SER A 26 2.48 -12.35 0.80
C SER A 26 2.12 -11.74 -0.54
N ALA A 27 0.85 -11.68 -0.94
CA ALA A 27 0.45 -11.11 -2.23
C ALA A 27 0.82 -9.62 -2.35
N TYR A 28 0.67 -8.86 -1.26
CA TYR A 28 1.08 -7.46 -1.20
C TYR A 28 2.60 -7.32 -1.27
N LEU A 29 3.35 -8.12 -0.49
CA LEU A 29 4.82 -8.09 -0.49
C LEU A 29 5.42 -8.57 -1.81
N LEU A 30 4.81 -9.57 -2.44
CA LEU A 30 5.25 -10.11 -3.72
C LEU A 30 5.05 -9.08 -4.84
N THR A 31 3.87 -8.45 -4.89
CA THR A 31 3.60 -7.43 -5.91
C THR A 31 4.43 -6.18 -5.67
N ILE A 32 4.57 -5.72 -4.42
CA ILE A 32 5.36 -4.52 -4.17
C ILE A 32 6.82 -4.73 -4.60
N THR A 33 7.43 -5.88 -4.27
CA THR A 33 8.83 -6.18 -4.61
C THR A 33 9.03 -6.49 -6.09
N ALA A 34 8.10 -7.21 -6.74
CA ALA A 34 8.19 -7.53 -8.16
C ALA A 34 8.08 -6.29 -9.05
N PHE A 35 7.24 -5.31 -8.68
CA PHE A 35 6.99 -4.12 -9.49
C PHE A 35 7.85 -2.91 -9.12
N GLN A 36 8.54 -2.93 -7.99
CA GLN A 36 9.48 -1.88 -7.60
C GLN A 36 10.53 -1.53 -8.69
N PRO A 37 11.23 -2.51 -9.32
CA PRO A 37 12.17 -2.20 -10.41
C PRO A 37 11.47 -1.76 -11.70
N PHE A 38 10.22 -2.19 -11.93
CA PHE A 38 9.45 -1.81 -13.11
C PHE A 38 9.15 -0.31 -13.11
N PHE A 39 8.63 0.22 -12.00
CA PHE A 39 8.42 1.66 -11.83
C PHE A 39 9.74 2.44 -11.84
N GLY A 40 10.82 1.87 -11.29
CA GLY A 40 12.16 2.49 -11.33
C GLY A 40 12.69 2.74 -12.74
N ASN A 41 12.37 1.88 -13.71
CA ASN A 41 12.75 2.08 -15.12
C ASN A 41 11.75 2.94 -15.90
N LEU A 42 10.48 3.00 -15.47
CA LEU A 42 9.44 3.77 -16.16
C LEU A 42 9.73 5.28 -16.19
N TYR A 43 10.46 5.78 -15.19
CA TYR A 43 10.98 7.15 -15.10
C TYR A 43 11.86 7.60 -16.27
N LYS A 44 12.49 6.67 -16.99
CA LYS A 44 13.33 7.01 -18.14
C LYS A 44 12.52 7.42 -19.37
N TYR A 45 11.25 7.02 -19.43
CA TYR A 45 10.40 7.18 -20.62
C TYR A 45 9.14 8.02 -20.36
N PHE A 46 8.69 8.15 -19.11
CA PHE A 46 7.44 8.84 -18.76
C PHE A 46 7.67 9.99 -17.77
N ASP A 47 6.83 11.03 -17.89
CA ASP A 47 6.78 12.15 -16.96
C ASP A 47 6.45 11.67 -15.53
N ALA A 48 7.32 12.03 -14.58
CA ALA A 48 7.18 11.72 -13.15
C ALA A 48 5.78 11.99 -12.60
N LYS A 49 5.17 13.12 -13.01
CA LYS A 49 3.84 13.54 -12.55
C LYS A 49 2.72 12.61 -13.02
N ARG A 50 2.79 12.11 -14.26
CA ARG A 50 1.75 11.23 -14.82
C ARG A 50 1.82 9.84 -14.19
N THR A 51 3.04 9.32 -14.02
CA THR A 51 3.27 8.03 -13.38
C THR A 51 2.76 8.03 -11.94
N TYR A 52 3.10 9.08 -11.16
CA TYR A 52 2.61 9.23 -9.78
C TYR A 52 1.08 9.26 -9.68
N LEU A 53 0.41 10.01 -10.56
CA LEU A 53 -1.05 10.08 -10.58
C LEU A 53 -1.70 8.74 -10.94
N ILE A 54 -1.12 7.99 -11.90
CA ILE A 54 -1.61 6.66 -12.26
C ILE A 54 -1.43 5.69 -11.08
N SER A 55 -0.26 5.68 -10.44
CA SER A 55 0.02 4.89 -9.24
C SER A 55 -0.96 5.21 -8.10
N LEU A 56 -1.30 6.48 -7.92
CA LEU A 56 -2.26 6.95 -6.91
C LEU A 56 -3.68 6.46 -7.21
N ILE A 57 -4.14 6.57 -8.45
CA ILE A 57 -5.46 6.06 -8.86
C ILE A 57 -5.53 4.54 -8.68
N LEU A 58 -4.47 3.81 -9.06
CA LEU A 58 -4.40 2.36 -8.87
C LEU A 58 -4.44 1.97 -7.39
N PHE A 59 -3.79 2.76 -6.53
CA PHE A 59 -3.83 2.56 -5.08
C PHE A 59 -5.25 2.75 -4.53
N GLU A 60 -5.95 3.82 -4.90
CA GLU A 60 -7.35 4.04 -4.49
C GLU A 60 -8.28 2.94 -4.99
N VAL A 61 -8.18 2.56 -6.27
CA VAL A 61 -8.99 1.47 -6.84
C VAL A 61 -8.72 0.16 -6.12
N GLY A 62 -7.46 -0.15 -5.82
CA GLY A 62 -7.09 -1.31 -5.00
C GLY A 62 -7.72 -1.28 -3.61
N SER A 63 -7.78 -0.11 -2.98
CA SER A 63 -8.42 0.07 -1.67
C SER A 63 -9.93 -0.16 -1.74
N VAL A 64 -10.61 0.39 -2.75
CA VAL A 64 -12.06 0.19 -2.97
C VAL A 64 -12.39 -1.28 -3.24
N ILE A 65 -11.56 -1.98 -4.01
CA ILE A 65 -11.73 -3.43 -4.27
C ILE A 65 -11.57 -4.22 -2.96
N CYS A 66 -10.59 -3.87 -2.13
CA CYS A 66 -10.44 -4.51 -0.83
C CYS A 66 -11.60 -4.19 0.14
N ALA A 67 -12.13 -2.97 0.13
CA ALA A 67 -13.27 -2.56 0.96
C ALA A 67 -14.57 -3.28 0.58
N SER A 68 -14.75 -3.55 -0.71
CA SER A 68 -15.94 -4.20 -1.26
C SER A 68 -15.86 -5.72 -1.26
N ALA A 69 -14.70 -6.30 -0.91
CA ALA A 69 -14.44 -7.72 -0.95
C ALA A 69 -15.46 -8.54 -0.15
N ARG A 70 -15.94 -9.61 -0.79
CA ARG A 70 -16.91 -10.60 -0.26
C ARG A 70 -16.36 -12.03 -0.30
N SER A 71 -15.10 -12.20 -0.70
CA SER A 71 -14.40 -13.49 -0.84
C SER A 71 -12.90 -13.31 -0.58
N SER A 72 -12.24 -14.34 -0.03
CA SER A 72 -10.79 -14.39 0.21
C SER A 72 -10.00 -14.12 -1.08
N ALA A 73 -10.41 -14.71 -2.20
CA ALA A 73 -9.78 -14.52 -3.50
C ALA A 73 -9.84 -13.05 -3.97
N VAL A 74 -11.00 -12.40 -3.84
CA VAL A 74 -11.18 -10.98 -4.22
C VAL A 74 -10.31 -10.07 -3.37
N LEU A 75 -10.12 -10.42 -2.08
CA LEU A 75 -9.24 -9.69 -1.18
C LEU A 75 -7.76 -9.85 -1.60
N ILE A 76 -7.33 -11.06 -1.98
CA ILE A 76 -5.97 -11.31 -2.50
C ILE A 76 -5.73 -10.53 -3.80
N PHE A 77 -6.69 -10.53 -4.73
CA PHE A 77 -6.61 -9.73 -5.96
C PHE A 77 -6.53 -8.23 -5.66
N GLY A 78 -7.37 -7.72 -4.76
CA GLY A 78 -7.30 -6.33 -4.32
C GLY A 78 -5.92 -5.98 -3.74
N ARG A 79 -5.30 -6.89 -2.97
CA ARG A 79 -3.94 -6.70 -2.45
C ARG A 79 -2.86 -6.67 -3.51
N ALA A 80 -3.00 -7.46 -4.57
CA ALA A 80 -2.07 -7.43 -5.68
C ALA A 80 -2.10 -6.05 -6.38
N PHE A 81 -3.29 -5.50 -6.61
CA PHE A 81 -3.46 -4.15 -7.17
C PHE A 81 -2.94 -3.06 -6.23
N LEU A 82 -3.24 -3.18 -4.94
CA LEU A 82 -2.83 -2.22 -3.92
C LEU A 82 -1.30 -2.21 -3.74
N GLY A 83 -0.66 -3.39 -3.79
CA GLY A 83 0.80 -3.53 -3.78
C GLY A 83 1.47 -2.96 -5.04
N PHE A 84 0.85 -3.14 -6.21
CA PHE A 84 1.29 -2.53 -7.46
C PHE A 84 1.30 -0.99 -7.38
N GLY A 85 0.20 -0.38 -6.91
CA GLY A 85 0.12 1.07 -6.72
C GLY A 85 1.10 1.60 -5.66
N ALA A 86 1.30 0.85 -4.57
CA ALA A 86 2.23 1.23 -3.51
C ALA A 86 3.71 1.18 -3.94
N ALA A 87 4.10 0.22 -4.79
CA ALA A 87 5.45 0.15 -5.36
C ALA A 87 5.74 1.38 -6.22
N GLY A 88 4.77 1.77 -7.06
CA GLY A 88 4.83 2.99 -7.85
C GLY A 88 4.98 4.21 -6.98
N LEU A 89 4.06 4.45 -6.03
CA LEU A 89 4.07 5.63 -5.17
C LEU A 89 5.40 5.86 -4.42
N LEU A 90 5.99 4.80 -3.86
CA LEU A 90 7.27 4.90 -3.13
C LEU A 90 8.42 5.26 -4.06
N GLN A 91 8.55 4.54 -5.18
CA GLN A 91 9.61 4.79 -6.15
C GLN A 91 9.43 6.16 -6.82
N ASP A 92 8.18 6.54 -7.08
CA ASP A 92 7.79 7.78 -7.71
C ASP A 92 8.12 8.99 -6.82
N ALA A 93 7.78 8.91 -5.53
CA ALA A 93 8.08 9.97 -4.56
C ALA A 93 9.58 10.23 -4.43
N LEU A 94 10.40 9.18 -4.38
CA LEU A 94 11.85 9.29 -4.28
C LEU A 94 12.46 9.89 -5.57
N ALA A 95 11.93 9.52 -6.74
CA ALA A 95 12.38 10.05 -8.03
C ALA A 95 12.04 11.54 -8.20
N ILE A 96 10.83 11.97 -7.83
CA ILE A 96 10.40 13.38 -7.88
C ILE A 96 11.31 14.26 -7.03
N ILE A 97 11.70 13.81 -5.83
CA ILE A 97 12.62 14.54 -4.95
C ILE A 97 13.99 14.73 -5.63
N GLY A 98 14.48 13.69 -6.32
CA GLY A 98 15.73 13.75 -7.08
C GLY A 98 15.72 14.75 -8.24
N PHE A 99 14.56 15.00 -8.86
CA PHE A 99 14.41 16.01 -9.92
C PHE A 99 14.13 17.43 -9.39
N ALA A 100 13.42 17.55 -8.26
CA ALA A 100 12.97 18.83 -7.73
C ALA A 100 13.99 19.52 -6.80
N VAL A 101 14.93 18.78 -6.23
CA VAL A 101 15.86 19.27 -5.20
C VAL A 101 17.32 19.11 -5.64
N GLN A 102 18.17 20.09 -5.30
CA GLN A 102 19.62 20.00 -5.49
C GLN A 102 20.20 18.76 -4.78
N LEU A 103 21.13 18.03 -5.44
CA LEU A 103 21.67 16.74 -4.96
C LEU A 103 22.08 16.73 -3.48
N ASP A 104 22.61 17.83 -2.96
CA ASP A 104 23.05 17.98 -1.56
C ASP A 104 21.92 17.85 -0.53
N LYS A 105 20.69 18.25 -0.89
CA LYS A 105 19.52 18.22 0.02
C LYS A 105 18.62 17.01 -0.19
N VAL A 106 18.81 16.25 -1.26
CA VAL A 106 18.07 15.01 -1.54
C VAL A 106 18.04 14.04 -0.35
N PRO A 107 19.16 13.73 0.35
CA PRO A 107 19.11 12.80 1.50
C PRO A 107 18.28 13.33 2.67
N LEU A 108 18.24 14.66 2.88
CA LEU A 108 17.41 15.27 3.92
C LEU A 108 15.91 15.07 3.61
N TYR A 109 15.49 15.36 2.37
CA TYR A 109 14.09 15.21 1.97
C TYR A 109 13.66 13.74 1.89
N GLN A 110 14.52 12.85 1.39
CA GLN A 110 14.27 11.41 1.45
C GLN A 110 14.14 10.93 2.89
N GLY A 111 14.99 11.43 3.81
CA GLY A 111 14.90 11.15 5.24
C GLY A 111 13.56 11.59 5.85
N VAL A 112 13.03 12.75 5.46
CA VAL A 112 11.70 13.23 5.88
C VAL A 112 10.58 12.33 5.35
N VAL A 113 10.67 11.87 4.11
CA VAL A 113 9.67 10.92 3.56
C VAL A 113 9.73 9.59 4.31
N VAL A 114 10.92 9.03 4.52
CA VAL A 114 11.09 7.76 5.24
C VAL A 114 10.68 7.87 6.70
N SER A 115 10.92 9.01 7.37
CA SER A 115 10.47 9.23 8.74
C SER A 115 8.94 9.32 8.82
N SER A 116 8.28 9.96 7.85
CA SER A 116 6.82 9.97 7.74
C SER A 116 6.23 8.56 7.54
N LEU A 117 6.93 7.70 6.78
CA LEU A 117 6.58 6.29 6.66
C LEU A 117 6.72 5.57 7.99
N GLY A 118 7.81 5.81 8.74
CA GLY A 118 8.01 5.27 10.09
C GLY A 118 6.90 5.65 11.07
N ILE A 119 6.48 6.92 11.05
CA ILE A 119 5.34 7.39 11.87
C ILE A 119 4.05 6.68 11.47
N SER A 120 3.81 6.54 10.15
CA SER A 120 2.64 5.81 9.64
C SER A 120 2.63 4.34 10.06
N VAL A 121 3.79 3.70 10.23
CA VAL A 121 3.89 2.32 10.75
C VAL A 121 3.47 2.22 12.21
N CYS A 122 3.78 3.22 13.03
CA CYS A 122 3.35 3.24 14.43
C CYS A 122 1.85 3.56 14.56
N VAL A 123 1.36 4.50 13.75
CA VAL A 123 -0.03 4.98 13.82
C VAL A 123 -1.02 4.01 13.16
N GLY A 124 -0.59 3.30 12.11
CA GLY A 124 -1.43 2.38 11.33
C GLY A 124 -2.13 1.30 12.18
N PRO A 125 -1.41 0.50 12.99
CA PRO A 125 -2.01 -0.52 13.84
C PRO A 125 -2.94 0.05 14.92
N ILE A 126 -2.63 1.24 15.45
CA ILE A 126 -3.43 1.90 16.48
C ILE A 126 -4.79 2.32 15.91
N LEU A 127 -4.79 2.96 14.74
CA LEU A 127 -6.02 3.31 14.02
C LEU A 127 -6.77 2.05 13.56
N GLY A 128 -6.07 1.03 13.06
CA GLY A 128 -6.68 -0.22 12.63
C GLY A 128 -7.35 -1.01 13.77
N GLY A 129 -6.75 -1.02 14.96
CA GLY A 129 -7.34 -1.62 16.15
C GLY A 129 -8.59 -0.85 16.61
N ALA A 130 -8.51 0.47 16.69
CA ALA A 130 -9.64 1.31 17.10
C ALA A 130 -10.83 1.22 16.13
N LEU A 131 -10.57 1.16 14.81
CA LEU A 131 -11.62 0.95 13.81
C LEU A 131 -12.23 -0.45 13.90
N THR A 132 -11.41 -1.49 14.05
CA THR A 132 -11.88 -2.89 14.12
C THR A 132 -12.82 -3.12 15.30
N ASP A 133 -12.63 -2.39 16.40
CA ASP A 133 -13.42 -2.51 17.62
C ASP A 133 -14.80 -1.81 17.55
N ARG A 134 -14.94 -0.74 16.73
CA ARG A 134 -16.15 0.12 16.75
C ARG A 134 -16.93 0.18 15.43
N ALA A 135 -16.30 -0.05 14.28
CA ALA A 135 -16.93 0.05 12.97
C ALA A 135 -16.32 -0.99 12.03
N SER A 136 -17.05 -2.09 11.78
CA SER A 136 -16.76 -3.18 10.83
C SER A 136 -15.50 -3.02 9.95
N TRP A 137 -14.64 -4.05 9.91
CA TRP A 137 -13.35 -4.17 9.17
C TRP A 137 -13.28 -3.62 7.72
N ARG A 138 -14.43 -3.34 7.09
CA ARG A 138 -14.59 -2.74 5.77
C ARG A 138 -14.24 -1.25 5.73
N TRP A 139 -14.41 -0.51 6.83
CA TRP A 139 -14.08 0.93 6.90
C TRP A 139 -12.57 1.20 6.89
N CYS A 140 -11.77 0.25 7.35
CA CYS A 140 -10.30 0.29 7.25
C CYS A 140 -9.75 0.34 5.82
N PHE A 141 -10.58 0.09 4.81
CA PHE A 141 -10.21 0.18 3.39
C PHE A 141 -10.85 1.39 2.68
N TRP A 142 -11.75 2.11 3.36
CA TRP A 142 -12.30 3.37 2.89
C TRP A 142 -11.42 4.58 3.28
N MET A 143 -10.50 4.36 4.21
CA MET A 143 -9.55 5.34 4.77
C MET A 143 -8.13 5.03 4.29
#